data_AF-A0A7K4NSU1-F1
#
_entry.id   AF-A0A7K4NSU1-F1
#
_cell.length_a   1.000
_cell.length_b   1.000
_cell.length_c   1.000
_cell.angle_alpha   90.00
_cell.angle_beta   90.00
_cell.angle_gamma   90.00
#
_symmetry.space_group_name_H-M   'P 1'
#
loop_
_entity.id
_entity.type
_entity.pdbx_description
1 polymer ?
#
loop_
_entity_poly.entity_id
_entity_poly.type
_entity_poly.pdbx_seq_one_letter_code
_entity_poly.pdbx_strand_id
1 'polypeptide(L)'
;MNTRKKGILFFAVVAFIMLSSAVMLAANPAQWFGPTTVLEDELTDEEFDALGLDIGYSDDEVLQFCSTNEYAMSNEYVKEYKIPTTCTQPLAITVDHNGIVWFAQTNTGKVAKFDPLTETFTEYTNPVWQNIEKKFILNAIQNQVMPEKLRSMMWGMDAFPDGSIWFTDERTDAIWKFSIDSESYDRISYTQTDEGNSLPQKLIIDGSKIIINDFSGGKLSFLDYAQDRQGLRHYAIPSVMEDAVTGDFAIDLDKNVWYTNWVPRGQGILINFDYPGYESESAQGEVTQGLLLQDFIEWYNFPVGLSTPNGVAIGPEQKIWIVDTSSNYFFSFDPKTEEFTKYVTSIPTSDSYGNFGKNPVSNPYWIEHSDGNLIMNEHNANRIGVFNPSSETLVEYTVPSRNPNWADCEGIEYCGVAQVFDFAVDGKKIWFTEWVENNIGVVDTSIPLPFSIDIDTKEITLKKGETVVVTLQVIKTPSQHIMQPINVNYSSTSTFSDITIKPELNNFSPSDVPTTISVEITASEHALSGTHKVLLGGYTDDIAISQFIIVTIV
;
A
#
# COMPACT_ATOMS: atom_id res chain seq x y z
N MET A 1 9.57 16.98 27.65
CA MET A 1 8.50 17.80 27.01
C MET A 1 8.53 17.77 25.48
N ASN A 2 9.54 17.17 24.82
CA ASN A 2 9.63 17.04 23.36
C ASN A 2 9.08 15.70 22.79
N THR A 3 8.91 14.68 23.62
CA THR A 3 8.43 13.33 23.20
C THR A 3 6.97 13.32 22.73
N ARG A 4 6.10 14.12 23.39
CA ARG A 4 4.71 14.31 22.93
C ARG A 4 4.59 14.98 21.55
N LYS A 5 5.58 15.76 21.09
CA LYS A 5 5.52 16.41 19.77
C LYS A 5 5.86 15.45 18.64
N LYS A 6 6.84 14.55 18.82
CA LYS A 6 7.17 13.50 17.85
C LYS A 6 6.02 12.50 17.69
N GLY A 7 5.34 12.15 18.80
CA GLY A 7 4.19 11.24 18.77
C GLY A 7 2.89 11.81 18.20
N ILE A 8 2.70 13.14 18.24
CA ILE A 8 1.60 13.79 17.53
C ILE A 8 1.87 13.83 16.01
N LEU A 9 3.14 13.89 15.59
CA LEU A 9 3.55 13.89 14.18
C LEU A 9 3.24 12.53 13.49
N PHE A 10 3.43 11.39 14.16
CA PHE A 10 3.19 10.05 13.58
C PHE A 10 1.71 9.78 13.24
N PHE A 11 0.79 10.01 14.18
CA PHE A 11 -0.66 9.88 13.91
C PHE A 11 -1.20 11.01 13.05
N ALA A 12 -0.68 12.23 13.22
CA ALA A 12 -1.02 13.32 12.33
C ALA A 12 -0.67 12.90 10.92
N VAL A 13 0.52 12.31 10.64
CA VAL A 13 1.07 11.96 9.32
C VAL A 13 0.50 10.71 8.67
N VAL A 14 0.07 9.64 9.36
CA VAL A 14 -0.67 8.55 8.66
C VAL A 14 -2.13 8.95 8.41
N ALA A 15 -2.73 9.67 9.38
CA ALA A 15 -3.94 10.42 9.12
C ALA A 15 -3.69 11.60 8.17
N PHE A 16 -2.47 12.08 7.93
CA PHE A 16 -2.14 13.17 6.96
C PHE A 16 -1.86 12.50 5.61
N ILE A 17 -1.27 11.34 5.52
CA ILE A 17 -1.06 10.64 4.25
C ILE A 17 -2.44 10.20 3.73
N MET A 18 -3.41 9.94 4.62
CA MET A 18 -4.81 9.69 4.27
C MET A 18 -5.79 10.89 4.36
N LEU A 19 -5.51 11.96 5.13
CA LEU A 19 -6.33 13.21 5.23
C LEU A 19 -5.61 14.50 4.78
N SER A 20 -4.33 14.52 4.45
CA SER A 20 -3.65 15.70 3.86
C SER A 20 -3.97 15.87 2.39
N SER A 21 -4.44 14.80 1.75
CA SER A 21 -5.27 14.87 0.54
C SER A 21 -6.53 15.75 0.75
N ALA A 22 -6.99 15.92 2.00
CA ALA A 22 -8.08 16.81 2.37
C ALA A 22 -7.67 18.05 3.18
N VAL A 23 -6.39 18.26 3.55
CA VAL A 23 -5.94 19.38 4.40
C VAL A 23 -4.82 20.24 3.80
N MET A 24 -4.25 19.92 2.64
CA MET A 24 -3.54 20.90 1.79
C MET A 24 -4.52 21.79 0.98
N LEU A 25 -5.63 22.22 1.60
CA LEU A 25 -6.68 23.03 0.99
C LEU A 25 -6.33 24.53 0.85
N ALA A 26 -5.08 24.93 1.08
CA ALA A 26 -4.69 26.34 1.00
C ALA A 26 -4.08 26.74 -0.36
N ALA A 27 -3.61 25.80 -1.18
CA ALA A 27 -3.09 26.06 -2.52
C ALA A 27 -2.86 24.74 -3.29
N ASN A 28 -3.89 24.21 -3.97
CA ASN A 28 -3.67 23.15 -4.96
C ASN A 28 -2.95 23.79 -6.17
N PRO A 29 -1.68 23.44 -6.45
CA PRO A 29 -0.94 24.02 -7.57
C PRO A 29 -1.60 23.74 -8.92
N ALA A 30 -2.41 22.69 -9.03
CA ALA A 30 -3.18 22.36 -10.24
C ALA A 30 -3.98 23.57 -10.77
N GLN A 31 -4.55 24.39 -9.87
CA GLN A 31 -5.31 25.59 -10.23
C GLN A 31 -4.45 26.69 -10.86
N TRP A 32 -3.12 26.62 -10.73
CA TRP A 32 -2.18 27.57 -11.33
C TRP A 32 -1.77 27.20 -12.76
N PHE A 33 -2.18 26.03 -13.25
CA PHE A 33 -1.81 25.48 -14.56
C PHE A 33 -2.95 25.50 -15.60
N GLY A 34 -3.99 26.34 -15.40
CA GLY A 34 -4.99 26.62 -16.43
C GLY A 34 -4.44 27.43 -17.62
N PRO A 35 -5.15 27.55 -18.76
CA PRO A 35 -4.67 28.19 -19.99
C PRO A 35 -4.38 29.71 -19.90
N THR A 36 -4.46 30.29 -18.71
CA THR A 36 -4.19 31.72 -18.44
C THR A 36 -3.30 31.91 -17.22
N THR A 37 -2.06 31.41 -17.27
CA THR A 37 -0.94 31.98 -16.51
C THR A 37 0.20 32.25 -17.48
N VAL A 38 0.03 33.34 -18.23
CA VAL A 38 1.12 33.96 -19.00
C VAL A 38 2.12 34.51 -18.00
N LEU A 39 3.25 33.83 -17.83
CA LEU A 39 4.48 34.45 -17.36
C LEU A 39 5.36 34.67 -18.59
N GLU A 40 5.16 35.83 -19.20
CA GLU A 40 6.15 36.48 -20.06
C GLU A 40 7.30 36.92 -19.15
N ASP A 41 8.46 36.32 -19.38
CA ASP A 41 9.78 36.47 -18.73
C ASP A 41 10.17 35.26 -17.86
N GLU A 42 10.53 34.15 -18.52
CA GLU A 42 11.19 33.01 -17.86
C GLU A 42 12.58 33.45 -17.39
N LEU A 43 12.81 33.47 -16.07
CA LEU A 43 14.15 33.55 -15.48
C LEU A 43 15.00 32.43 -16.07
N THR A 44 16.22 32.77 -16.49
CA THR A 44 17.21 31.76 -16.88
C THR A 44 17.59 30.91 -15.67
N ASP A 45 18.10 29.70 -15.90
CA ASP A 45 18.56 28.80 -14.83
C ASP A 45 19.59 29.47 -13.92
N GLU A 46 20.49 30.27 -14.50
CA GLU A 46 21.49 31.05 -13.75
C GLU A 46 20.85 32.10 -12.84
N GLU A 47 19.79 32.78 -13.31
CA GLU A 47 19.08 33.79 -12.51
C GLU A 47 18.24 33.15 -11.40
N PHE A 48 17.67 31.98 -11.64
CA PHE A 48 16.96 31.22 -10.63
C PHE A 48 17.91 30.70 -9.54
N ASP A 49 19.05 30.13 -9.92
CA ASP A 49 20.08 29.66 -8.97
C ASP A 49 20.67 30.82 -8.15
N ALA A 50 20.79 32.01 -8.75
CA ALA A 50 21.25 33.22 -8.06
C ALA A 50 20.30 33.69 -6.94
N LEU A 51 19.06 33.19 -6.87
CA LEU A 51 18.16 33.44 -5.73
C LEU A 51 18.67 32.79 -4.43
N GLY A 52 19.55 31.78 -4.52
CA GLY A 52 20.19 31.16 -3.35
C GLY A 52 19.21 30.57 -2.35
N LEU A 53 18.09 30.02 -2.84
CA LEU A 53 17.01 29.49 -2.02
C LEU A 53 17.42 28.17 -1.36
N ASP A 54 17.37 28.12 -0.04
CA ASP A 54 17.53 26.88 0.73
C ASP A 54 16.13 26.32 1.06
N ILE A 55 15.59 25.54 0.12
CA ILE A 55 14.23 24.95 0.15
C ILE A 55 14.25 23.41 0.25
N GLY A 56 15.44 22.86 0.49
CA GLY A 56 15.65 21.44 0.77
C GLY A 56 15.13 21.04 2.14
N TYR A 57 15.41 19.80 2.52
CA TYR A 57 15.19 19.36 3.89
C TYR A 57 16.26 19.94 4.80
N SER A 58 15.88 20.39 5.99
CA SER A 58 16.82 20.69 7.07
C SER A 58 17.56 19.42 7.52
N ASP A 59 18.67 19.56 8.24
CA ASP A 59 19.47 18.42 8.71
C ASP A 59 18.65 17.35 9.48
N ASP A 60 17.72 17.80 10.34
CA ASP A 60 16.82 16.92 11.08
C ASP A 60 15.82 16.21 10.15
N GLU A 61 15.34 16.91 9.12
CA GLU A 61 14.42 16.37 8.12
C GLU A 61 15.13 15.42 7.14
N VAL A 62 16.42 15.62 6.85
CA VAL A 62 17.19 14.68 6.02
C VAL A 62 17.21 13.30 6.68
N LEU A 63 17.45 13.22 8.00
CA LEU A 63 17.39 11.96 8.73
C LEU A 63 15.98 11.36 8.75
N GLN A 64 14.94 12.20 8.73
CA GLN A 64 13.56 11.74 8.69
C GLN A 64 13.12 11.24 7.31
N PHE A 65 13.58 11.85 6.23
CA PHE A 65 12.98 11.71 4.91
C PHE A 65 13.92 11.20 3.81
N CYS A 66 15.21 11.02 4.12
CA CYS A 66 16.24 10.69 3.12
C CYS A 66 17.12 9.49 3.45
N SER A 67 16.82 8.79 4.55
CA SER A 67 17.59 7.69 5.18
C SER A 67 18.23 8.04 6.49
N THR A 68 18.17 7.08 7.42
CA THR A 68 19.02 7.07 8.62
C THR A 68 20.24 6.17 8.47
N ASN A 69 20.24 5.28 7.48
CA ASN A 69 21.32 4.35 7.21
C ASN A 69 22.25 4.85 6.09
N GLU A 70 23.57 4.69 6.28
CA GLU A 70 24.57 5.00 5.25
C GLU A 70 24.54 3.96 4.10
N TYR A 71 24.27 2.70 4.44
CA TYR A 71 24.23 1.56 3.53
C TYR A 71 22.82 0.94 3.52
N ALA A 72 22.47 0.30 2.41
CA ALA A 72 21.27 -0.54 2.35
C ALA A 72 21.45 -1.78 3.25
N MET A 73 20.38 -2.20 3.92
CA MET A 73 20.40 -3.32 4.85
C MET A 73 19.95 -4.61 4.16
N SER A 74 20.15 -5.76 4.80
CA SER A 74 19.65 -7.04 4.29
C SER A 74 19.49 -8.02 5.45
N ASN A 75 18.56 -8.96 5.29
CA ASN A 75 18.46 -10.17 6.10
C ASN A 75 18.40 -11.40 5.17
N GLU A 76 18.07 -12.57 5.72
CA GLU A 76 18.04 -13.81 4.95
C GLU A 76 17.06 -13.77 3.77
N TYR A 77 15.93 -13.07 3.90
CA TYR A 77 14.83 -13.07 2.91
C TYR A 77 14.73 -11.77 2.12
N VAL A 78 15.30 -10.69 2.63
CA VAL A 78 15.15 -9.33 2.09
C VAL A 78 16.51 -8.75 1.77
N LYS A 79 16.68 -8.29 0.53
CA LYS A 79 17.85 -7.54 0.09
C LYS A 79 17.44 -6.13 -0.34
N GLU A 80 18.09 -5.12 0.21
CA GLU A 80 17.85 -3.71 -0.13
C GLU A 80 18.97 -3.16 -1.02
N TYR A 81 18.62 -2.18 -1.84
CA TYR A 81 19.50 -1.53 -2.80
C TYR A 81 19.41 -0.01 -2.63
N LYS A 82 20.56 0.60 -2.32
CA LYS A 82 20.66 2.05 -2.11
C LYS A 82 20.56 2.77 -3.44
N ILE A 83 19.60 3.69 -3.56
CA ILE A 83 19.47 4.54 -4.75
C ILE A 83 20.64 5.54 -4.78
N PRO A 84 21.35 5.72 -5.91
CA PRO A 84 22.54 6.59 -5.97
C PRO A 84 22.26 8.06 -5.68
N THR A 85 21.18 8.61 -6.24
CA THR A 85 20.70 9.94 -5.87
C THR A 85 20.12 9.88 -4.45
N THR A 86 20.52 10.81 -3.60
CA THR A 86 20.02 10.91 -2.22
C THR A 86 18.64 11.56 -2.17
N CYS A 87 17.87 11.29 -1.12
CA CYS A 87 16.57 11.93 -0.87
C CYS A 87 15.58 11.82 -2.05
N THR A 88 15.58 10.75 -2.84
CA THR A 88 14.67 10.61 -3.99
C THR A 88 13.23 10.31 -3.59
N GLN A 89 13.05 9.65 -2.43
CA GLN A 89 11.75 9.21 -1.93
C GLN A 89 11.02 8.34 -2.96
N PRO A 90 11.56 7.13 -3.23
CA PRO A 90 10.92 6.20 -4.15
C PRO A 90 9.54 5.83 -3.62
N LEU A 91 8.52 5.81 -4.48
CA LEU A 91 7.15 5.50 -4.07
C LEU A 91 6.55 4.41 -4.97
N ALA A 92 5.89 4.76 -6.07
CA ALA A 92 5.32 3.76 -6.96
C ALA A 92 6.40 2.92 -7.64
N ILE A 93 6.12 1.64 -7.82
CA ILE A 93 7.04 0.66 -8.40
C ILE A 93 6.29 -0.33 -9.29
N THR A 94 6.91 -0.74 -10.39
CA THR A 94 6.41 -1.79 -11.27
C THR A 94 7.57 -2.62 -11.82
N VAL A 95 7.26 -3.78 -12.39
CA VAL A 95 8.23 -4.61 -13.11
C VAL A 95 7.75 -4.76 -14.56
N ASP A 96 8.60 -4.42 -15.51
CA ASP A 96 8.28 -4.58 -16.92
C ASP A 96 8.37 -6.04 -17.38
N HIS A 97 7.95 -6.30 -18.62
CA HIS A 97 7.94 -7.65 -19.20
C HIS A 97 9.33 -8.30 -19.36
N ASN A 98 10.43 -7.55 -19.17
CA ASN A 98 11.80 -8.05 -19.19
C ASN A 98 12.34 -8.33 -17.77
N GLY A 99 11.52 -8.18 -16.72
CA GLY A 99 11.95 -8.31 -15.33
C GLY A 99 12.75 -7.10 -14.83
N ILE A 100 12.65 -5.96 -15.51
CA ILE A 100 13.31 -4.72 -15.09
C ILE A 100 12.40 -3.97 -14.14
N VAL A 101 12.97 -3.51 -13.03
CA VAL A 101 12.25 -2.78 -12.00
C VAL A 101 12.26 -1.29 -12.32
N TRP A 102 11.08 -0.68 -12.31
CA TRP A 102 10.88 0.75 -12.57
C TRP A 102 10.20 1.39 -11.37
N PHE A 103 10.65 2.58 -10.97
CA PHE A 103 10.03 3.31 -9.87
C PHE A 103 10.07 4.82 -10.07
N ALA A 104 9.09 5.51 -9.50
CA ALA A 104 9.00 6.97 -9.51
C ALA A 104 9.63 7.58 -8.25
N GLN A 105 10.25 8.75 -8.42
CA GLN A 105 10.93 9.49 -7.37
C GLN A 105 10.14 10.76 -6.98
N THR A 106 9.49 10.71 -5.82
CA THR A 106 8.62 11.77 -5.27
C THR A 106 9.28 13.15 -5.28
N ASN A 107 10.57 13.22 -4.92
CA ASN A 107 11.28 14.47 -4.65
C ASN A 107 12.04 15.02 -5.87
N THR A 108 12.08 14.30 -6.99
CA THR A 108 12.85 14.71 -8.19
C THR A 108 12.01 14.67 -9.47
N GLY A 109 10.83 14.02 -9.43
CA GLY A 109 9.99 13.79 -10.59
C GLY A 109 10.57 12.84 -11.62
N LYS A 110 11.69 12.18 -11.30
CA LYS A 110 12.33 11.20 -12.20
C LYS A 110 11.62 9.86 -12.11
N VAL A 111 11.70 9.12 -13.19
CA VAL A 111 11.60 7.67 -13.22
C VAL A 111 13.02 7.10 -13.19
N ALA A 112 13.20 6.03 -12.43
CA ALA A 112 14.44 5.29 -12.37
C ALA A 112 14.20 3.81 -12.69
N LYS A 113 15.22 3.23 -13.31
CA LYS A 113 15.31 1.83 -13.67
C LYS A 113 16.32 1.14 -12.75
N PHE A 114 16.01 -0.07 -12.31
CA PHE A 114 16.95 -1.00 -11.70
C PHE A 114 16.94 -2.32 -12.48
N ASP A 115 18.14 -2.77 -12.88
CA ASP A 115 18.34 -4.05 -13.54
C ASP A 115 18.75 -5.12 -12.50
N PRO A 116 17.89 -6.11 -12.19
CA PRO A 116 18.21 -7.12 -11.18
C PRO A 116 19.35 -8.08 -11.55
N LEU A 117 19.69 -8.20 -12.85
CA LEU A 117 20.77 -9.09 -13.29
C LEU A 117 22.13 -8.46 -13.06
N THR A 118 22.26 -7.15 -13.28
CA THR A 118 23.51 -6.41 -13.11
C THR A 118 23.59 -5.63 -11.78
N GLU A 119 22.47 -5.51 -11.07
CA GLU A 119 22.29 -4.72 -9.86
C GLU A 119 22.67 -3.24 -10.04
N THR A 120 22.26 -2.65 -11.17
CA THR A 120 22.62 -1.28 -11.55
C THR A 120 21.39 -0.39 -11.71
N PHE A 121 21.51 0.84 -11.22
CA PHE A 121 20.52 1.89 -11.40
C PHE A 121 20.78 2.73 -12.66
N THR A 122 19.71 3.22 -13.28
CA THR A 122 19.72 4.27 -14.29
C THR A 122 18.60 5.26 -13.98
N GLU A 123 18.92 6.54 -13.83
CA GLU A 123 17.94 7.58 -13.48
C GLU A 123 17.75 8.54 -14.64
N TYR A 124 16.50 8.76 -15.06
CA TYR A 124 16.18 9.59 -16.21
C TYR A 124 15.74 10.97 -15.75
N THR A 125 16.50 12.00 -16.11
CA THR A 125 16.15 13.39 -15.78
C THR A 125 14.81 13.77 -16.37
N ASN A 126 13.98 14.48 -15.61
CA ASN A 126 12.70 15.02 -16.06
C ASN A 126 12.77 16.57 -16.15
N PRO A 127 13.14 17.15 -17.31
CA PRO A 127 13.20 18.61 -17.48
C PRO A 127 11.83 19.28 -17.35
N VAL A 128 10.75 18.56 -17.69
CA VAL A 128 9.38 19.08 -17.58
C VAL A 128 9.04 19.32 -16.10
N TRP A 129 9.36 18.37 -15.22
CA TRP A 129 9.21 18.52 -13.77
C TRP A 129 10.02 19.70 -13.23
N GLN A 130 11.30 19.81 -13.62
CA GLN A 130 12.16 20.92 -13.19
C GLN A 130 11.58 22.29 -13.55
N ASN A 131 11.00 22.41 -14.75
CA ASN A 131 10.34 23.65 -15.18
C ASN A 131 9.06 23.93 -14.38
N ILE A 132 8.28 22.90 -14.04
CA ILE A 132 7.09 23.02 -13.18
C ILE A 132 7.49 23.45 -11.76
N GLU A 133 8.53 22.84 -11.20
CA GLU A 133 9.06 23.19 -9.88
C GLU A 133 9.53 24.66 -9.82
N LYS A 134 10.27 25.13 -10.83
CA LYS A 134 10.66 26.55 -10.93
C LYS A 134 9.44 27.47 -10.91
N LYS A 135 8.42 27.16 -11.72
CA LYS A 135 7.16 27.95 -11.77
C LYS A 135 6.42 27.91 -10.43
N PHE A 136 6.37 26.75 -9.77
CA PHE A 136 5.78 26.57 -8.45
C PHE A 136 6.46 27.46 -7.40
N ILE A 137 7.80 27.45 -7.36
CA ILE A 137 8.60 28.25 -6.42
C ILE A 137 8.44 29.75 -6.69
N LEU A 138 8.54 30.19 -7.95
CA LEU A 138 8.41 31.60 -8.32
C LEU A 138 7.02 32.14 -7.98
N ASN A 139 5.97 31.33 -8.18
CA ASN A 139 4.61 31.69 -7.82
C ASN A 139 4.46 31.85 -6.29
N ALA A 140 5.03 30.95 -5.48
CA ALA A 140 5.02 31.07 -4.03
C ALA A 140 5.68 32.38 -3.56
N ILE A 141 6.85 32.70 -4.11
CA ILE A 141 7.59 33.95 -3.81
C ILE A 141 6.73 35.17 -4.18
N GLN A 142 6.14 35.19 -5.37
CA GLN A 142 5.30 36.29 -5.83
C GLN A 142 4.09 36.51 -4.90
N ASN A 143 3.50 35.43 -4.39
CA ASN A 143 2.37 35.46 -3.47
C ASN A 143 2.78 35.61 -1.99
N GLN A 144 4.06 35.85 -1.70
CA GLN A 144 4.61 36.01 -0.34
C GLN A 144 4.34 34.79 0.55
N VAL A 145 4.28 33.60 -0.05
CA VAL A 145 4.21 32.30 0.62
C VAL A 145 5.62 31.72 0.68
N MET A 146 5.91 30.96 1.74
CA MET A 146 7.19 30.26 1.87
C MET A 146 7.36 29.29 0.68
N PRO A 147 8.40 29.44 -0.16
CA PRO A 147 8.63 28.51 -1.25
C PRO A 147 9.07 27.15 -0.70
N GLU A 148 8.60 26.10 -1.36
CA GLU A 148 8.95 24.72 -1.03
C GLU A 148 9.36 24.00 -2.32
N LYS A 149 10.19 22.96 -2.19
CA LYS A 149 10.50 22.07 -3.31
C LYS A 149 9.26 21.26 -3.71
N LEU A 150 9.07 21.02 -5.01
CA LEU A 150 7.94 20.26 -5.52
C LEU A 150 8.13 18.79 -5.18
N ARG A 151 7.13 18.21 -4.49
CA ARG A 151 7.09 16.80 -4.08
C ARG A 151 5.70 16.26 -4.31
N SER A 152 5.58 15.08 -4.90
CA SER A 152 4.28 14.46 -5.19
C SER A 152 4.22 13.02 -4.72
N MET A 153 3.14 12.63 -4.05
CA MET A 153 2.87 11.24 -3.73
C MET A 153 2.37 10.53 -4.98
N MET A 154 3.33 9.98 -5.74
CA MET A 154 3.08 9.22 -6.97
C MET A 154 2.71 7.78 -6.59
N TRP A 155 1.42 7.50 -6.37
CA TRP A 155 0.94 6.24 -5.78
C TRP A 155 0.80 5.07 -6.75
N GLY A 156 0.66 5.34 -8.05
CA GLY A 156 0.38 4.33 -9.06
C GLY A 156 1.41 4.38 -10.17
N MET A 157 1.91 3.22 -10.58
CA MET A 157 2.79 3.06 -11.73
C MET A 157 2.48 1.74 -12.43
N ASP A 158 2.51 1.75 -13.76
CA ASP A 158 2.40 0.53 -14.54
C ASP A 158 3.16 0.63 -15.87
N ALA A 159 3.59 -0.52 -16.39
CA ALA A 159 4.34 -0.63 -17.62
C ALA A 159 3.41 -0.99 -18.79
N PHE A 160 3.38 -0.12 -19.80
CA PHE A 160 2.60 -0.34 -21.01
C PHE A 160 3.38 -1.24 -21.98
N PRO A 161 2.71 -2.15 -22.72
CA PRO A 161 3.38 -3.04 -23.68
C PRO A 161 4.15 -2.35 -24.82
N ASP A 162 3.99 -1.04 -25.02
CA ASP A 162 4.70 -0.24 -26.03
C ASP A 162 6.09 0.22 -25.56
N GLY A 163 6.53 -0.18 -24.35
CA GLY A 163 7.78 0.27 -23.77
C GLY A 163 7.67 1.65 -23.13
N SER A 164 6.49 2.04 -22.64
CA SER A 164 6.30 3.23 -21.83
C SER A 164 5.91 2.91 -20.39
N ILE A 165 6.36 3.73 -19.45
CA ILE A 165 6.00 3.65 -18.03
C ILE A 165 5.04 4.79 -17.73
N TRP A 166 3.90 4.46 -17.15
CA TRP A 166 2.87 5.42 -16.76
C TRP A 166 2.81 5.55 -15.25
N PHE A 167 2.62 6.75 -14.74
CA PHE A 167 2.50 6.97 -13.30
C PHE A 167 1.63 8.17 -12.94
N THR A 168 1.02 8.13 -11.76
CA THR A 168 0.16 9.18 -11.23
C THR A 168 0.96 10.28 -10.54
N ASP A 169 0.43 11.50 -10.56
CA ASP A 169 1.00 12.66 -9.87
C ASP A 169 -0.14 13.45 -9.22
N GLU A 170 -0.32 13.25 -7.92
CA GLU A 170 -1.29 13.99 -7.12
C GLU A 170 -1.00 15.49 -7.15
N ARG A 171 0.22 15.88 -6.81
CA ARG A 171 0.55 17.27 -6.48
C ARG A 171 0.33 18.23 -7.64
N THR A 172 0.57 17.77 -8.87
CA THR A 172 0.32 18.58 -10.06
C THR A 172 -0.97 18.18 -10.80
N ASP A 173 -1.77 17.26 -10.25
CA ASP A 173 -2.98 16.73 -10.87
C ASP A 173 -2.75 16.25 -12.31
N ALA A 174 -1.87 15.24 -12.44
CA ALA A 174 -1.42 14.75 -13.73
C ALA A 174 -1.24 13.23 -13.76
N ILE A 175 -1.16 12.73 -14.98
CA ILE A 175 -0.61 11.44 -15.33
C ILE A 175 0.62 11.70 -16.18
N TRP A 176 1.68 10.95 -15.93
CA TRP A 176 2.92 11.02 -16.69
C TRP A 176 3.11 9.77 -17.51
N LYS A 177 3.60 9.94 -18.75
CA LYS A 177 4.10 8.87 -19.61
C LYS A 177 5.60 9.08 -19.79
N PHE A 178 6.41 8.10 -19.43
CA PHE A 178 7.83 8.04 -19.76
C PHE A 178 8.03 7.02 -20.88
N SER A 179 8.56 7.46 -22.02
CA SER A 179 8.87 6.58 -23.15
C SER A 179 10.32 6.09 -23.05
N ILE A 180 10.53 4.78 -22.94
CA ILE A 180 11.86 4.21 -22.67
C ILE A 180 12.82 4.47 -23.85
N ASP A 181 12.37 4.26 -25.09
CA ASP A 181 13.23 4.38 -26.28
C ASP A 181 13.75 5.81 -26.53
N SER A 182 12.92 6.82 -26.24
CA SER A 182 13.26 8.23 -26.45
C SER A 182 13.73 8.94 -25.18
N GLU A 183 13.68 8.25 -24.03
CA GLU A 183 13.99 8.80 -22.70
C GLU A 183 13.25 10.13 -22.43
N SER A 184 11.99 10.21 -22.85
CA SER A 184 11.20 11.45 -22.83
C SER A 184 9.95 11.34 -21.97
N TYR A 185 9.60 12.45 -21.34
CA TYR A 185 8.42 12.59 -20.49
C TYR A 185 7.32 13.36 -21.21
N ASP A 186 6.13 12.78 -21.25
CA ASP A 186 4.90 13.47 -21.60
C ASP A 186 4.05 13.63 -20.33
N ARG A 187 3.74 14.88 -19.99
CA ARG A 187 2.80 15.20 -18.90
C ARG A 187 1.40 15.37 -19.47
N ILE A 188 0.43 14.74 -18.84
CA ILE A 188 -0.97 14.87 -19.23
C ILE A 188 -1.78 15.29 -18.01
N SER A 189 -2.48 16.42 -18.10
CA SER A 189 -3.35 16.87 -17.01
C SER A 189 -4.46 15.85 -16.77
N TYR A 190 -4.73 15.55 -15.51
CA TYR A 190 -5.73 14.56 -15.13
C TYR A 190 -7.14 15.12 -15.18
N THR A 191 -7.41 16.21 -14.46
CA THR A 191 -8.71 16.91 -14.55
C THR A 191 -8.71 17.99 -15.64
N GLN A 192 -9.88 18.24 -16.22
CA GLN A 192 -10.14 19.44 -17.01
C GLN A 192 -10.63 20.56 -16.09
N THR A 193 -10.37 21.82 -16.46
CA THR A 193 -10.87 23.00 -15.72
C THR A 193 -12.37 22.85 -15.42
N ASP A 194 -12.76 23.07 -14.16
CA ASP A 194 -14.11 22.97 -13.57
C ASP A 194 -14.48 21.63 -12.90
N GLU A 195 -13.60 20.62 -12.90
CA GLU A 195 -13.75 19.47 -12.01
C GLU A 195 -13.22 19.80 -10.59
N GLY A 196 -13.82 19.19 -9.57
CA GLY A 196 -13.49 19.42 -8.15
C GLY A 196 -12.08 18.93 -7.77
N ASN A 197 -11.87 18.66 -6.48
CA ASN A 197 -10.60 18.07 -6.05
C ASN A 197 -10.44 16.64 -6.59
N SER A 198 -9.21 16.30 -6.96
CA SER A 198 -8.79 14.99 -7.46
C SER A 198 -7.54 14.50 -6.73
N LEU A 199 -7.35 13.19 -6.71
CA LEU A 199 -6.15 12.48 -6.30
C LEU A 199 -6.05 11.21 -7.14
N PRO A 200 -5.45 11.27 -8.34
CA PRO A 200 -5.16 10.05 -9.10
C PRO A 200 -4.20 9.18 -8.28
N GLN A 201 -4.67 8.02 -7.80
CA GLN A 201 -3.95 7.19 -6.84
C GLN A 201 -3.31 5.98 -7.53
N LYS A 202 -3.99 4.83 -7.60
CA LYS A 202 -3.54 3.62 -8.30
C LYS A 202 -3.84 3.77 -9.79
N LEU A 203 -2.96 3.19 -10.61
CA LEU A 203 -3.07 3.13 -12.06
C LEU A 203 -2.85 1.68 -12.48
N ILE A 204 -3.75 1.14 -13.31
CA ILE A 204 -3.64 -0.19 -13.91
C ILE A 204 -3.85 -0.07 -15.42
N ILE A 205 -3.01 -0.76 -16.19
CA ILE A 205 -3.14 -0.89 -17.64
C ILE A 205 -3.80 -2.24 -17.98
N ASP A 206 -4.97 -2.19 -18.63
CA ASP A 206 -5.63 -3.39 -19.20
C ASP A 206 -5.78 -3.22 -20.72
N GLY A 207 -4.90 -3.91 -21.47
CA GLY A 207 -4.84 -3.78 -22.93
C GLY A 207 -4.35 -2.39 -23.36
N SER A 208 -5.23 -1.59 -23.98
CA SER A 208 -4.94 -0.20 -24.36
C SER A 208 -5.49 0.84 -23.38
N LYS A 209 -6.19 0.38 -22.34
CA LYS A 209 -6.92 1.21 -21.41
C LYS A 209 -6.09 1.44 -20.16
N ILE A 210 -6.16 2.66 -19.66
CA ILE A 210 -5.58 3.07 -18.39
C ILE A 210 -6.75 3.34 -17.47
N ILE A 211 -6.80 2.63 -16.35
CA ILE A 211 -7.83 2.80 -15.32
C ILE A 211 -7.16 3.39 -14.09
N ILE A 212 -7.78 4.42 -13.51
CA ILE A 212 -7.23 5.16 -12.39
C ILE A 212 -8.34 5.42 -11.38
N ASN A 213 -8.11 5.10 -10.11
CA ASN A 213 -8.98 5.60 -9.06
C ASN A 213 -8.60 7.02 -8.68
N ASP A 214 -9.58 7.90 -8.74
CA ASP A 214 -9.53 9.23 -8.15
C ASP A 214 -10.00 9.12 -6.71
N PHE A 215 -9.05 9.06 -5.78
CA PHE A 215 -9.36 8.80 -4.38
C PHE A 215 -10.25 9.88 -3.79
N SER A 216 -9.86 11.15 -3.90
CA SER A 216 -10.58 12.28 -3.32
C SER A 216 -11.75 12.75 -4.18
N GLY A 217 -11.70 12.52 -5.50
CA GLY A 217 -12.83 12.76 -6.41
C GLY A 217 -13.91 11.69 -6.33
N GLY A 218 -13.66 10.58 -5.63
CA GLY A 218 -14.63 9.50 -5.44
C GLY A 218 -14.99 8.77 -6.72
N LYS A 219 -14.14 8.79 -7.76
CA LYS A 219 -14.48 8.29 -9.10
C LYS A 219 -13.44 7.31 -9.65
N LEU A 220 -13.85 6.47 -10.59
CA LEU A 220 -12.93 5.70 -11.43
C LEU A 220 -12.85 6.36 -12.79
N SER A 221 -11.65 6.71 -13.22
CA SER A 221 -11.39 7.30 -14.53
C SER A 221 -10.84 6.26 -15.49
N PHE A 222 -11.38 6.26 -16.71
CA PHE A 222 -10.95 5.38 -17.80
C PHE A 222 -10.41 6.25 -18.91
N LEU A 223 -9.20 5.92 -19.36
CA LEU A 223 -8.51 6.64 -20.40
C LEU A 223 -8.12 5.66 -21.50
N ASP A 224 -8.62 5.92 -22.71
CA ASP A 224 -8.24 5.15 -23.90
C ASP A 224 -7.09 5.87 -24.63
N TYR A 225 -5.95 5.20 -24.76
CA TYR A 225 -4.81 5.71 -25.49
C TYR A 225 -4.96 5.41 -26.99
N ALA A 226 -5.68 6.29 -27.70
CA ALA A 226 -5.68 6.26 -29.17
C ALA A 226 -4.34 6.78 -29.71
N GLN A 227 -3.74 6.05 -30.67
CA GLN A 227 -2.45 6.37 -31.30
C GLN A 227 -2.38 7.77 -31.96
N ASP A 228 -3.52 8.43 -32.18
CA ASP A 228 -3.57 9.77 -32.75
C ASP A 228 -3.73 10.84 -31.66
N ARG A 229 -2.92 11.89 -31.76
CA ARG A 229 -2.72 13.03 -30.83
C ARG A 229 -3.96 13.91 -30.58
N GLN A 230 -5.18 13.36 -30.54
CA GLN A 230 -6.44 14.08 -30.34
C GLN A 230 -7.02 13.98 -28.92
N GLY A 231 -6.22 13.56 -27.94
CA GLY A 231 -6.54 13.68 -26.51
C GLY A 231 -7.08 12.40 -25.89
N LEU A 232 -6.81 12.22 -24.59
CA LEU A 232 -7.33 11.12 -23.79
C LEU A 232 -8.86 11.20 -23.79
N ARG A 233 -9.53 10.14 -24.27
CA ARG A 233 -10.97 9.99 -24.01
C ARG A 233 -11.13 9.61 -22.56
N HIS A 234 -11.54 10.59 -21.76
CA HIS A 234 -11.84 10.45 -20.36
C HIS A 234 -13.35 10.27 -20.22
N TYR A 235 -13.76 9.12 -19.68
CA TYR A 235 -15.02 9.06 -18.97
C TYR A 235 -14.72 8.55 -17.57
N ALA A 236 -15.51 9.03 -16.61
CA ALA A 236 -15.38 8.63 -15.24
C ALA A 236 -16.71 8.07 -14.73
N ILE A 237 -16.60 7.05 -13.89
CA ILE A 237 -17.69 6.53 -13.10
C ILE A 237 -17.75 7.40 -11.84
N PRO A 238 -18.77 8.28 -11.68
CA PRO A 238 -18.90 9.10 -10.49
C PRO A 238 -19.05 8.26 -9.23
N SER A 239 -18.79 8.89 -8.08
CA SER A 239 -19.04 8.26 -6.78
C SER A 239 -20.50 7.83 -6.67
N VAL A 240 -20.70 6.60 -6.18
CA VAL A 240 -22.03 6.06 -5.88
C VAL A 240 -22.59 6.68 -4.61
N MET A 241 -21.71 7.10 -3.68
CA MET A 241 -22.05 7.76 -2.42
C MET A 241 -21.55 9.21 -2.39
N GLU A 242 -22.39 10.12 -1.90
CA GLU A 242 -21.99 11.52 -1.66
C GLU A 242 -20.88 11.58 -0.59
N ASP A 243 -19.89 12.46 -0.80
CA ASP A 243 -18.71 12.65 0.06
C ASP A 243 -17.83 11.39 0.29
N ALA A 244 -18.02 10.35 -0.51
CA ALA A 244 -17.21 9.14 -0.43
C ALA A 244 -15.92 9.25 -1.24
N VAL A 245 -14.87 8.63 -0.72
CA VAL A 245 -13.62 8.37 -1.44
C VAL A 245 -13.73 7.05 -2.19
N THR A 246 -12.96 6.92 -3.26
CA THR A 246 -12.86 5.66 -4.02
C THR A 246 -11.46 5.09 -3.86
N GLY A 247 -11.36 4.00 -3.11
CA GLY A 247 -10.10 3.30 -2.88
C GLY A 247 -9.63 2.55 -4.13
N ASP A 248 -8.81 1.53 -3.90
CA ASP A 248 -8.28 0.68 -4.96
C ASP A 248 -9.39 -0.08 -5.70
N PHE A 249 -9.01 -0.65 -6.84
CA PHE A 249 -9.87 -1.43 -7.69
C PHE A 249 -9.15 -2.65 -8.26
N ALA A 250 -9.91 -3.68 -8.61
CA ALA A 250 -9.41 -4.86 -9.28
C ALA A 250 -10.36 -5.32 -10.40
N ILE A 251 -9.80 -5.94 -11.42
CA ILE A 251 -10.55 -6.40 -12.60
C ILE A 251 -10.68 -7.92 -12.54
N ASP A 252 -11.91 -8.42 -12.58
CA ASP A 252 -12.17 -9.86 -12.53
C ASP A 252 -12.04 -10.54 -13.92
N LEU A 253 -12.09 -11.87 -13.96
CA LEU A 253 -12.03 -12.63 -15.22
C LEU A 253 -13.13 -12.29 -16.23
N ASP A 254 -14.29 -11.82 -15.77
CA ASP A 254 -15.40 -11.39 -16.61
C ASP A 254 -15.25 -9.91 -17.04
N LYS A 255 -14.14 -9.28 -16.65
CA LYS A 255 -13.79 -7.87 -16.88
C LYS A 255 -14.66 -6.87 -16.13
N ASN A 256 -15.37 -7.31 -15.09
CA ASN A 256 -16.01 -6.38 -14.17
C ASN A 256 -14.95 -5.69 -13.31
N VAL A 257 -15.25 -4.45 -12.90
CA VAL A 257 -14.37 -3.67 -12.03
C VAL A 257 -14.94 -3.67 -10.62
N TRP A 258 -14.18 -4.24 -9.69
CA TRP A 258 -14.49 -4.28 -8.27
C TRP A 258 -13.73 -3.18 -7.54
N TYR A 259 -14.40 -2.34 -6.77
CA TYR A 259 -13.75 -1.23 -6.08
C TYR A 259 -14.45 -0.84 -4.78
N THR A 260 -13.72 -0.16 -3.91
CA THR A 260 -14.23 0.28 -2.61
C THR A 260 -14.68 1.74 -2.68
N ASN A 261 -15.87 2.04 -2.16
CA ASN A 261 -16.37 3.41 -2.05
C ASN A 261 -16.89 3.64 -0.63
N TRP A 262 -16.33 4.62 0.09
CA TRP A 262 -16.60 4.79 1.51
C TRP A 262 -16.45 6.23 1.98
N VAL A 263 -17.23 6.59 3.00
CA VAL A 263 -17.18 7.92 3.61
C VAL A 263 -16.23 7.87 4.82
N PRO A 264 -15.26 8.79 4.95
CA PRO A 264 -14.39 8.84 6.12
C PRO A 264 -15.16 8.93 7.45
N ARG A 265 -14.96 7.93 8.33
CA ARG A 265 -15.70 7.74 9.60
C ARG A 265 -17.21 7.46 9.41
N GLY A 266 -17.62 7.11 8.21
CA GLY A 266 -18.98 6.77 7.82
C GLY A 266 -19.12 5.31 7.41
N GLN A 267 -20.06 5.05 6.52
CA GLN A 267 -20.30 3.74 5.91
C GLN A 267 -19.50 3.60 4.62
N GLY A 268 -19.35 2.37 4.16
CA GLY A 268 -18.81 2.08 2.84
C GLY A 268 -19.42 0.83 2.23
N ILE A 269 -19.22 0.71 0.94
CA ILE A 269 -19.74 -0.36 0.09
C ILE A 269 -18.64 -0.89 -0.82
N LEU A 270 -18.69 -2.20 -1.06
CA LEU A 270 -18.00 -2.83 -2.17
C LEU A 270 -18.88 -2.67 -3.40
N ILE A 271 -18.31 -2.26 -4.52
CA ILE A 271 -19.02 -2.11 -5.79
C ILE A 271 -18.48 -3.13 -6.79
N ASN A 272 -19.39 -3.77 -7.51
CA ASN A 272 -19.14 -4.54 -8.72
C ASN A 272 -19.71 -3.76 -9.91
N PHE A 273 -18.86 -3.37 -10.84
CA PHE A 273 -19.27 -2.63 -12.03
C PHE A 273 -19.13 -3.51 -13.29
N ASP A 274 -20.26 -3.80 -13.95
CA ASP A 274 -20.32 -4.48 -15.25
C ASP A 274 -19.80 -3.56 -16.36
N TYR A 275 -18.48 -3.53 -16.46
CA TYR A 275 -17.79 -2.68 -17.40
C TYR A 275 -18.02 -3.10 -18.87
N PRO A 276 -17.93 -4.38 -19.25
CA PRO A 276 -18.21 -4.80 -20.62
C PRO A 276 -19.64 -4.52 -21.06
N GLY A 277 -20.62 -4.71 -20.18
CA GLY A 277 -22.02 -4.36 -20.43
C GLY A 277 -22.18 -2.87 -20.70
N TYR A 278 -21.59 -2.03 -19.84
CA TYR A 278 -21.61 -0.58 -19.98
C TYR A 278 -21.00 -0.11 -21.32
N GLU A 279 -19.84 -0.64 -21.70
CA GLU A 279 -19.22 -0.28 -22.99
C GLU A 279 -20.05 -0.73 -24.19
N SER A 280 -20.61 -1.93 -24.15
CA SER A 280 -21.42 -2.48 -25.23
C SER A 280 -22.65 -1.62 -25.49
N GLU A 281 -23.34 -1.17 -24.44
CA GLU A 281 -24.51 -0.29 -24.60
C GLU A 281 -24.12 1.13 -25.00
N SER A 282 -23.03 1.67 -24.43
CA SER A 282 -22.52 3.01 -24.78
C SER A 282 -22.11 3.11 -26.26
N ALA A 283 -21.52 2.05 -26.83
CA ALA A 283 -21.07 2.01 -28.22
C ALA A 283 -22.21 1.92 -29.25
N GLN A 284 -23.41 1.47 -28.87
CA GLN A 284 -24.52 1.23 -29.79
C GLN A 284 -25.30 2.50 -30.19
N GLY A 285 -24.99 3.66 -29.61
CA GLY A 285 -25.43 4.98 -30.09
C GLY A 285 -26.94 5.27 -30.00
N GLU A 286 -27.77 4.31 -29.60
CA GLU A 286 -29.14 4.55 -29.14
C GLU A 286 -29.10 4.71 -27.62
N VAL A 287 -29.77 5.76 -27.12
CA VAL A 287 -29.89 6.15 -25.70
C VAL A 287 -28.79 7.08 -25.13
N THR A 288 -28.59 8.23 -25.79
CA THR A 288 -28.05 9.43 -25.13
C THR A 288 -29.06 10.14 -24.19
N GLN A 289 -30.20 9.51 -23.89
CA GLN A 289 -31.16 9.95 -22.88
C GLN A 289 -31.73 8.72 -22.15
N GLY A 290 -30.98 8.15 -21.20
CA GLY A 290 -31.55 7.12 -20.32
C GLY A 290 -30.62 6.02 -19.80
N LEU A 291 -29.35 5.95 -20.23
CA LEU A 291 -28.41 4.98 -19.64
C LEU A 291 -28.07 5.41 -18.21
N LEU A 292 -28.57 4.68 -17.21
CA LEU A 292 -28.29 4.97 -15.81
C LEU A 292 -27.14 4.08 -15.36
N LEU A 293 -26.08 4.69 -14.82
CA LEU A 293 -24.92 3.96 -14.30
C LEU A 293 -25.31 2.85 -13.30
N GLN A 294 -26.35 3.11 -12.51
CA GLN A 294 -26.93 2.18 -11.54
C GLN A 294 -27.41 0.85 -12.16
N ASP A 295 -27.66 0.81 -13.47
CA ASP A 295 -28.09 -0.41 -14.18
C ASP A 295 -26.92 -1.40 -14.38
N PHE A 296 -25.67 -0.94 -14.18
CA PHE A 296 -24.43 -1.71 -14.31
C PHE A 296 -23.69 -1.88 -12.99
N ILE A 297 -24.29 -1.48 -11.88
CA ILE A 297 -23.65 -1.50 -10.56
C ILE A 297 -24.42 -2.42 -9.62
N GLU A 298 -23.71 -3.39 -9.06
CA GLU A 298 -24.12 -4.09 -7.85
C GLU A 298 -23.27 -3.61 -6.67
N TRP A 299 -23.83 -3.59 -5.47
CA TRP A 299 -23.13 -3.10 -4.30
C TRP A 299 -23.44 -3.91 -3.04
N TYR A 300 -22.46 -3.99 -2.14
CA TYR A 300 -22.51 -4.79 -0.92
C TYR A 300 -22.02 -3.96 0.27
N ASN A 301 -22.80 -3.92 1.35
CA ASN A 301 -22.44 -3.19 2.56
C ASN A 301 -21.20 -3.80 3.22
N PHE A 302 -20.24 -2.96 3.63
CA PHE A 302 -19.12 -3.46 4.41
C PHE A 302 -19.55 -3.95 5.80
N PRO A 303 -18.93 -5.03 6.30
CA PRO A 303 -19.16 -5.52 7.65
C PRO A 303 -18.52 -4.59 8.69
N VAL A 304 -18.93 -4.76 9.95
CA VAL A 304 -18.33 -4.03 11.08
C VAL A 304 -16.82 -4.31 11.15
N GLY A 305 -16.03 -3.24 11.23
CA GLY A 305 -14.58 -3.29 11.35
C GLY A 305 -13.82 -3.17 10.03
N LEU A 306 -14.51 -3.08 8.88
CA LEU A 306 -13.94 -2.62 7.62
C LEU A 306 -14.31 -1.13 7.45
N SER A 307 -13.46 -0.24 7.92
CA SER A 307 -13.77 1.19 8.08
C SER A 307 -12.98 2.13 7.16
N THR A 308 -11.84 1.65 6.67
CA THR A 308 -10.90 2.36 5.81
C THR A 308 -10.35 1.41 4.73
N PRO A 309 -11.23 0.79 3.93
CA PRO A 309 -10.79 -0.09 2.86
C PRO A 309 -9.97 0.70 1.84
N ASN A 310 -8.81 0.19 1.45
CA ASN A 310 -8.02 0.77 0.37
C ASN A 310 -7.71 -0.29 -0.68
N GLY A 311 -6.65 -1.08 -0.50
CA GLY A 311 -6.23 -2.11 -1.45
C GLY A 311 -7.31 -3.15 -1.74
N VAL A 312 -7.44 -3.53 -3.01
CA VAL A 312 -8.41 -4.52 -3.52
C VAL A 312 -7.72 -5.45 -4.50
N ALA A 313 -7.94 -6.76 -4.36
CA ALA A 313 -7.46 -7.76 -5.31
C ALA A 313 -8.53 -8.81 -5.63
N ILE A 314 -8.51 -9.34 -6.85
CA ILE A 314 -9.22 -10.57 -7.19
C ILE A 314 -8.30 -11.75 -6.85
N GLY A 315 -8.72 -12.58 -5.90
CA GLY A 315 -7.97 -13.75 -5.47
C GLY A 315 -8.47 -15.05 -6.10
N PRO A 316 -8.00 -16.20 -5.59
CA PRO A 316 -8.48 -17.52 -6.00
C PRO A 316 -10.01 -17.63 -5.91
N GLU A 317 -10.59 -18.36 -6.86
CA GLU A 317 -12.04 -18.57 -6.97
C GLU A 317 -12.88 -17.31 -7.21
N GLN A 318 -12.27 -16.22 -7.73
CA GLN A 318 -12.90 -14.92 -7.96
C GLN A 318 -13.40 -14.24 -6.67
N LYS A 319 -12.82 -14.59 -5.52
CA LYS A 319 -13.09 -13.89 -4.26
C LYS A 319 -12.39 -12.54 -4.26
N ILE A 320 -13.07 -11.53 -3.70
CA ILE A 320 -12.55 -10.16 -3.62
C ILE A 320 -11.85 -10.01 -2.29
N TRP A 321 -10.61 -9.55 -2.29
CA TRP A 321 -9.80 -9.36 -1.09
C TRP A 321 -9.54 -7.89 -0.84
N ILE A 322 -9.77 -7.45 0.38
CA ILE A 322 -9.79 -6.04 0.76
C ILE A 322 -8.97 -5.86 2.05
N VAL A 323 -8.05 -4.92 2.06
CA VAL A 323 -7.28 -4.56 3.26
C VAL A 323 -7.88 -3.33 3.95
N ASP A 324 -7.94 -3.36 5.30
CA ASP A 324 -8.39 -2.24 6.11
C ASP A 324 -7.20 -1.46 6.69
N THR A 325 -6.96 -0.28 6.12
CA THR A 325 -5.72 0.49 6.33
C THR A 325 -5.59 1.16 7.69
N SER A 326 -6.61 1.13 8.54
CA SER A 326 -6.56 1.66 9.90
C SER A 326 -6.53 0.58 10.98
N SER A 327 -6.40 -0.69 10.60
CA SER A 327 -6.40 -1.81 11.53
C SER A 327 -5.34 -2.87 11.20
N ASN A 328 -5.53 -4.07 11.77
CA ASN A 328 -4.77 -5.28 11.47
C ASN A 328 -5.54 -6.20 10.52
N TYR A 329 -6.67 -5.75 9.97
CA TYR A 329 -7.64 -6.64 9.33
C TYR A 329 -7.57 -6.59 7.81
N PHE A 330 -7.87 -7.73 7.22
CA PHE A 330 -8.17 -7.87 5.80
C PHE A 330 -9.35 -8.84 5.66
N PHE A 331 -10.04 -8.77 4.54
CA PHE A 331 -11.33 -9.42 4.34
C PHE A 331 -11.36 -10.12 2.99
N SER A 332 -12.03 -11.26 2.92
CA SER A 332 -12.49 -11.82 1.65
C SER A 332 -13.98 -11.63 1.52
N PHE A 333 -14.45 -11.29 0.34
CA PHE A 333 -15.85 -11.34 -0.07
C PHE A 333 -16.03 -12.43 -1.12
N ASP A 334 -17.01 -13.30 -0.93
CA ASP A 334 -17.38 -14.33 -1.91
C ASP A 334 -18.63 -13.86 -2.70
N PRO A 335 -18.49 -13.48 -3.98
CA PRO A 335 -19.62 -13.01 -4.78
C PRO A 335 -20.75 -14.04 -4.95
N LYS A 336 -20.48 -15.34 -4.73
CA LYS A 336 -21.51 -16.39 -4.87
C LYS A 336 -22.39 -16.53 -3.64
N THR A 337 -21.83 -16.28 -2.45
CA THR A 337 -22.56 -16.38 -1.19
C THR A 337 -22.92 -15.02 -0.60
N GLU A 338 -22.33 -13.94 -1.13
CA GLU A 338 -22.43 -12.57 -0.62
C GLU A 338 -21.93 -12.42 0.83
N GLU A 339 -20.99 -13.27 1.24
CA GLU A 339 -20.47 -13.30 2.61
C GLU A 339 -19.05 -12.74 2.72
N PHE A 340 -18.84 -11.91 3.75
CA PHE A 340 -17.52 -11.45 4.15
C PHE A 340 -16.91 -12.39 5.19
N THR A 341 -15.65 -12.79 4.96
CA THR A 341 -14.81 -13.44 5.97
C THR A 341 -13.72 -12.48 6.40
N LYS A 342 -13.60 -12.26 7.71
CA LYS A 342 -12.60 -11.38 8.32
C LYS A 342 -11.36 -12.17 8.72
N TYR A 343 -10.19 -11.63 8.44
CA TYR A 343 -8.87 -12.11 8.82
C TYR A 343 -8.09 -11.03 9.56
N VAL A 344 -6.92 -11.39 10.10
CA VAL A 344 -6.05 -10.49 10.87
C VAL A 344 -4.58 -10.80 10.61
N THR A 345 -3.73 -9.79 10.48
CA THR A 345 -2.26 -9.96 10.41
C THR A 345 -1.69 -10.27 11.79
N SER A 346 -0.37 -10.46 11.88
CA SER A 346 0.30 -10.49 13.17
C SER A 346 0.23 -9.14 13.88
N ILE A 347 0.36 -9.17 15.20
CA ILE A 347 0.54 -7.97 16.00
C ILE A 347 1.94 -7.42 15.70
N PRO A 348 2.08 -6.14 15.29
CA PRO A 348 3.40 -5.54 15.07
C PRO A 348 4.29 -5.69 16.30
N THR A 349 5.60 -5.86 16.08
CA THR A 349 6.62 -5.99 17.14
C THR A 349 7.11 -4.61 17.57
N SER A 350 7.57 -4.48 18.82
CA SER A 350 7.93 -3.17 19.41
C SER A 350 9.08 -2.44 18.70
N ASP A 351 9.85 -3.16 17.89
CA ASP A 351 10.87 -2.60 16.99
C ASP A 351 10.26 -1.85 15.80
N SER A 352 8.98 -2.03 15.44
CA SER A 352 8.35 -1.24 14.36
C SER A 352 7.59 -0.04 14.93
N TYR A 353 6.70 -0.28 15.89
CA TYR A 353 5.79 0.73 16.43
C TYR A 353 6.32 1.44 17.69
N GLY A 354 7.49 1.03 18.21
CA GLY A 354 8.11 1.65 19.37
C GLY A 354 7.26 1.56 20.65
N ASN A 355 7.23 2.65 21.42
CA ASN A 355 6.45 2.76 22.66
C ASN A 355 4.97 3.14 22.44
N PHE A 356 4.49 3.17 21.20
CA PHE A 356 3.12 3.61 20.90
C PHE A 356 2.07 2.60 21.37
N GLY A 357 1.40 2.93 22.49
CA GLY A 357 0.09 2.40 22.85
C GLY A 357 0.05 0.91 23.24
N LYS A 358 -1.15 0.46 23.64
CA LYS A 358 -1.40 -0.93 24.08
C LYS A 358 -1.83 -1.87 22.94
N ASN A 359 -2.18 -1.32 21.77
CA ASN A 359 -2.78 -2.04 20.64
C ASN A 359 -2.15 -1.57 19.32
N PRO A 360 -0.99 -2.09 18.91
CA PRO A 360 -0.36 -1.71 17.65
C PRO A 360 -1.18 -2.20 16.46
N VAL A 361 -1.13 -1.42 15.37
CA VAL A 361 -1.80 -1.71 14.09
C VAL A 361 -0.75 -1.89 12.99
N SER A 362 -0.87 -2.93 12.16
CA SER A 362 0.05 -3.29 11.08
C SER A 362 -0.16 -2.43 9.85
N ASN A 363 -1.39 -1.91 9.66
CA ASN A 363 -1.74 -1.02 8.55
C ASN A 363 -1.46 -1.67 7.19
N PRO A 364 -2.14 -2.78 6.84
CA PRO A 364 -2.07 -3.32 5.49
C PRO A 364 -2.65 -2.30 4.50
N TYR A 365 -1.97 -1.99 3.39
CA TYR A 365 -2.35 -0.86 2.52
C TYR A 365 -2.72 -1.26 1.09
N TRP A 366 -1.83 -1.92 0.39
CA TRP A 366 -2.06 -2.55 -0.91
C TRP A 366 -2.19 -4.06 -0.75
N ILE A 367 -2.87 -4.68 -1.71
CA ILE A 367 -2.96 -6.13 -1.81
C ILE A 367 -2.96 -6.53 -3.28
N GLU A 368 -2.16 -7.52 -3.65
CA GLU A 368 -2.11 -8.05 -5.02
C GLU A 368 -2.15 -9.58 -5.01
N HIS A 369 -2.74 -10.18 -6.04
CA HIS A 369 -2.80 -11.63 -6.23
C HIS A 369 -1.69 -12.10 -7.16
N SER A 370 -0.89 -13.05 -6.70
CA SER A 370 0.14 -13.70 -7.52
C SER A 370 0.36 -15.14 -7.10
N ASP A 371 0.40 -16.05 -8.08
CA ASP A 371 0.66 -17.50 -7.89
C ASP A 371 -0.19 -18.14 -6.79
N GLY A 372 -1.48 -17.78 -6.72
CA GLY A 372 -2.42 -18.30 -5.72
C GLY A 372 -2.31 -17.66 -4.33
N ASN A 373 -1.36 -16.74 -4.11
CA ASN A 373 -1.18 -16.02 -2.85
C ASN A 373 -1.63 -14.57 -2.96
N LEU A 374 -1.96 -13.98 -1.83
CA LEU A 374 -2.19 -12.55 -1.69
C LEU A 374 -1.01 -11.92 -0.99
N ILE A 375 -0.46 -10.89 -1.59
CA ILE A 375 0.71 -10.18 -1.09
C ILE A 375 0.23 -8.81 -0.63
N MET A 376 0.67 -8.37 0.55
CA MET A 376 0.29 -7.07 1.11
C MET A 376 1.48 -6.40 1.79
N ASN A 377 1.58 -5.08 1.69
CA ASN A 377 2.52 -4.30 2.48
C ASN A 377 1.86 -3.85 3.79
N GLU A 378 2.58 -4.02 4.90
CA GLU A 378 2.13 -3.68 6.25
C GLU A 378 3.00 -2.52 6.77
N HIS A 379 2.54 -1.29 6.52
CA HIS A 379 3.34 -0.08 6.73
C HIS A 379 3.92 0.02 8.14
N ASN A 380 3.09 -0.23 9.15
CA ASN A 380 3.46 -0.06 10.55
C ASN A 380 4.05 -1.32 11.18
N ALA A 381 3.88 -2.49 10.54
CA ALA A 381 4.60 -3.70 10.92
C ALA A 381 6.02 -3.75 10.33
N ASN A 382 6.31 -2.89 9.35
CA ASN A 382 7.54 -2.92 8.55
C ASN A 382 7.74 -4.28 7.86
N ARG A 383 6.66 -4.81 7.29
CA ARG A 383 6.62 -6.17 6.72
C ARG A 383 5.93 -6.21 5.36
N ILE A 384 6.27 -7.23 4.59
CA ILE A 384 5.48 -7.72 3.45
C ILE A 384 4.84 -9.05 3.86
N GLY A 385 3.51 -9.11 3.89
CA GLY A 385 2.72 -10.29 4.16
C GLY A 385 2.40 -11.07 2.89
N VAL A 386 2.51 -12.40 2.94
CA VAL A 386 2.16 -13.35 1.88
C VAL A 386 1.18 -14.37 2.45
N PHE A 387 -0.09 -14.19 2.13
CA PHE A 387 -1.18 -15.03 2.58
C PHE A 387 -1.59 -16.04 1.51
N ASN A 388 -1.68 -17.31 1.87
CA ASN A 388 -2.22 -18.36 1.00
C ASN A 388 -3.67 -18.68 1.42
N PRO A 389 -4.68 -18.35 0.60
CA PRO A 389 -6.08 -18.61 0.93
C PRO A 389 -6.47 -20.08 1.02
N SER A 390 -5.74 -20.98 0.34
CA SER A 390 -6.07 -22.41 0.33
C SER A 390 -5.59 -23.14 1.58
N SER A 391 -4.42 -22.79 2.10
CA SER A 391 -3.89 -23.33 3.37
C SER A 391 -4.21 -22.46 4.58
N GLU A 392 -4.74 -21.25 4.36
CA GLU A 392 -4.91 -20.18 5.34
C GLU A 392 -3.64 -19.92 6.16
N THR A 393 -2.49 -19.92 5.48
CA THR A 393 -1.18 -19.63 6.07
C THR A 393 -0.73 -18.23 5.69
N LEU A 394 -0.22 -17.48 6.66
CA LEU A 394 0.34 -16.15 6.47
C LEU A 394 1.85 -16.20 6.80
N VAL A 395 2.67 -15.79 5.85
CA VAL A 395 4.11 -15.58 6.04
C VAL A 395 4.38 -14.09 5.91
N GLU A 396 5.00 -13.48 6.92
CA GLU A 396 5.33 -12.05 6.88
C GLU A 396 6.84 -11.86 6.95
N TYR A 397 7.40 -11.15 5.99
CA TYR A 397 8.83 -10.89 5.85
C TYR A 397 9.16 -9.52 6.41
N THR A 398 10.07 -9.46 7.38
CA THR A 398 10.50 -8.20 8.00
C THR A 398 11.46 -7.44 7.09
N VAL A 399 11.16 -6.17 6.85
CA VAL A 399 12.06 -5.23 6.18
C VAL A 399 13.16 -4.80 7.16
N PRO A 400 14.45 -4.93 6.80
CA PRO A 400 15.54 -4.72 7.75
C PRO A 400 15.82 -3.23 8.04
N SER A 401 15.64 -2.32 7.10
CA SER A 401 15.81 -0.90 7.38
C SER A 401 14.76 -0.38 8.37
N ARG A 402 15.21 0.49 9.29
CA ARG A 402 14.41 1.04 10.40
C ARG A 402 14.68 2.54 10.55
N ASN A 403 13.69 3.38 10.22
CA ASN A 403 13.79 4.82 10.46
C ASN A 403 13.19 5.21 11.83
N PRO A 404 14.00 5.55 12.85
CA PRO A 404 13.50 5.89 14.18
C PRO A 404 12.75 7.23 14.23
N ASN A 405 12.81 8.06 13.19
CA ASN A 405 12.03 9.30 13.13
C ASN A 405 10.55 9.06 12.81
N TRP A 406 10.20 7.83 12.46
CA TRP A 406 8.84 7.39 12.15
C TRP A 406 8.25 6.44 13.20
N ALA A 407 8.87 6.34 14.38
CA ALA A 407 8.32 5.59 15.50
C ALA A 407 8.77 6.20 16.86
N ASP A 408 8.13 5.80 17.96
CA ASP A 408 8.56 6.21 19.31
C ASP A 408 9.62 5.24 19.84
N CYS A 409 10.85 5.40 19.38
CA CYS A 409 11.95 4.49 19.66
C CYS A 409 12.73 4.81 20.95
N GLU A 410 12.16 5.58 21.88
CA GLU A 410 12.85 5.89 23.14
C GLU A 410 13.20 4.60 23.91
N GLY A 411 14.50 4.32 24.05
CA GLY A 411 14.99 3.13 24.74
C GLY A 411 15.01 1.85 23.90
N ILE A 412 14.76 1.92 22.59
CA ILE A 412 14.77 0.78 21.68
C ILE A 412 15.81 1.04 20.58
N GLU A 413 16.91 0.29 20.60
CA GLU A 413 18.08 0.53 19.74
C GLU A 413 17.80 0.25 18.26
N TYR A 414 17.06 -0.82 17.96
CA TYR A 414 16.63 -1.19 16.62
C TYR A 414 15.14 -0.94 16.51
N CYS A 415 14.76 0.28 16.15
CA CYS A 415 13.36 0.65 16.04
C CYS A 415 13.07 1.64 14.92
N GLY A 416 11.91 1.49 14.28
CA GLY A 416 11.45 2.35 13.21
C GLY A 416 10.72 1.60 12.10
N VAL A 417 10.35 2.35 11.07
CA VAL A 417 9.73 1.81 9.84
C VAL A 417 10.40 2.43 8.62
N ALA A 418 10.50 1.66 7.53
CA ALA A 418 11.07 2.10 6.26
C ALA A 418 10.03 2.75 5.33
N GLN A 419 8.75 2.74 5.73
CA GLN A 419 7.61 3.21 4.92
C GLN A 419 7.55 2.53 3.56
N VAL A 420 7.26 1.23 3.58
CA VAL A 420 7.08 0.43 2.38
C VAL A 420 5.71 0.71 1.76
N PHE A 421 5.65 1.71 0.89
CA PHE A 421 4.38 2.23 0.36
C PHE A 421 3.86 1.53 -0.88
N ASP A 422 4.72 0.90 -1.67
CA ASP A 422 4.29 0.15 -2.85
C ASP A 422 5.20 -1.06 -3.10
N PHE A 423 4.67 -2.04 -3.84
CA PHE A 423 5.40 -3.24 -4.22
C PHE A 423 4.93 -3.75 -5.59
N ALA A 424 5.79 -4.53 -6.25
CA ALA A 424 5.52 -5.18 -7.52
C ALA A 424 6.09 -6.60 -7.52
N VAL A 425 5.34 -7.54 -8.09
CA VAL A 425 5.67 -8.98 -8.03
C VAL A 425 6.20 -9.46 -9.38
N ASP A 426 7.35 -10.14 -9.35
CA ASP A 426 7.90 -10.87 -10.50
C ASP A 426 8.31 -12.28 -10.10
N GLY A 427 7.46 -13.26 -10.42
CA GLY A 427 7.63 -14.65 -10.05
C GLY A 427 7.74 -14.85 -8.53
N LYS A 428 8.94 -15.17 -8.04
CA LYS A 428 9.22 -15.38 -6.60
C LYS A 428 9.83 -14.15 -5.91
N LYS A 429 9.98 -13.05 -6.64
CA LYS A 429 10.51 -11.78 -6.14
C LYS A 429 9.38 -10.80 -5.91
N ILE A 430 9.38 -10.14 -4.75
CA ILE A 430 8.48 -9.04 -4.45
C ILE A 430 9.33 -7.81 -4.25
N TRP A 431 9.39 -6.95 -5.26
CA TRP A 431 10.11 -5.68 -5.23
C TRP A 431 9.29 -4.64 -4.49
N PHE A 432 9.91 -3.79 -3.70
CA PHE A 432 9.22 -2.76 -2.94
C PHE A 432 10.08 -1.50 -2.81
N THR A 433 9.45 -0.38 -2.48
CA THR A 433 10.13 0.89 -2.23
C THR A 433 10.22 1.18 -0.75
N GLU A 434 11.28 1.85 -0.32
CA GLU A 434 11.42 2.36 1.06
C GLU A 434 11.48 3.89 1.01
N TRP A 435 10.32 4.51 1.22
CA TRP A 435 10.14 5.94 0.98
C TRP A 435 11.09 6.80 1.81
N VAL A 436 11.34 6.42 3.07
CA VAL A 436 12.14 7.22 4.02
C VAL A 436 13.58 6.77 4.16
N GLU A 437 13.95 5.66 3.51
CA GLU A 437 15.31 5.09 3.54
C GLU A 437 16.04 5.21 2.19
N ASN A 438 15.35 5.73 1.16
CA ASN A 438 15.92 5.97 -0.16
C ASN A 438 16.50 4.68 -0.78
N ASN A 439 15.78 3.58 -0.60
CA ASN A 439 16.11 2.27 -1.11
C ASN A 439 14.95 1.74 -1.96
N ILE A 440 15.27 0.78 -2.83
CA ILE A 440 14.32 -0.26 -3.20
C ILE A 440 14.76 -1.56 -2.53
N GLY A 441 13.84 -2.46 -2.24
CA GLY A 441 14.14 -3.78 -1.70
C GLY A 441 13.46 -4.89 -2.47
N VAL A 442 13.88 -6.12 -2.19
CA VAL A 442 13.28 -7.32 -2.75
C VAL A 442 13.15 -8.41 -1.69
N VAL A 443 11.95 -8.96 -1.56
CA VAL A 443 11.71 -10.22 -0.84
C VAL A 443 11.93 -11.39 -1.80
N ASP A 444 12.73 -12.37 -1.39
CA ASP A 444 12.91 -13.62 -2.12
C ASP A 444 12.13 -14.78 -1.49
N THR A 445 10.96 -15.06 -2.04
CA THR A 445 10.09 -16.15 -1.58
C THR A 445 10.55 -17.54 -2.04
N SER A 446 11.63 -17.64 -2.83
CA SER A 446 12.23 -18.92 -3.18
C SER A 446 13.11 -19.50 -2.08
N ILE A 447 13.50 -18.67 -1.09
CA ILE A 447 14.32 -19.10 0.04
C ILE A 447 13.46 -19.96 0.99
N PRO A 448 13.88 -21.19 1.31
CA PRO A 448 13.10 -22.07 2.18
C PRO A 448 12.92 -21.48 3.57
N LEU A 449 11.68 -21.49 4.06
CA LEU A 449 11.32 -21.01 5.38
C LEU A 449 12.14 -21.70 6.49
N PRO A 450 12.46 -20.99 7.59
CA PRO A 450 13.37 -21.51 8.61
C PRO A 450 12.71 -22.60 9.44
N PHE A 451 11.39 -22.55 9.60
CA PHE A 451 10.58 -23.54 10.30
C PHE A 451 9.21 -23.65 9.63
N SER A 452 8.50 -24.73 9.91
CA SER A 452 7.08 -24.87 9.64
C SER A 452 6.30 -24.97 10.94
N ILE A 453 5.00 -24.77 10.86
CA ILE A 453 4.09 -24.97 11.99
C ILE A 453 3.07 -26.06 11.67
N ASP A 454 2.56 -26.71 12.72
CA ASP A 454 1.43 -27.64 12.64
C ASP A 454 0.52 -27.38 13.84
N ILE A 455 -0.79 -27.32 13.59
CA ILE A 455 -1.81 -27.10 14.61
C ILE A 455 -2.72 -28.31 14.62
N ASP A 456 -2.93 -28.90 15.80
CA ASP A 456 -3.66 -30.16 15.95
C ASP A 456 -5.15 -30.09 15.56
N THR A 457 -5.69 -28.88 15.46
CA THR A 457 -7.04 -28.61 15.00
C THR A 457 -7.10 -27.40 14.07
N LYS A 458 -8.10 -27.40 13.17
CA LYS A 458 -8.43 -26.26 12.30
C LYS A 458 -9.66 -25.50 12.75
N GLU A 459 -10.47 -26.10 13.62
CA GLU A 459 -11.71 -25.49 14.11
C GLU A 459 -11.99 -25.94 15.54
N ILE A 460 -12.44 -25.01 16.37
CA ILE A 460 -12.95 -25.27 17.71
C ILE A 460 -14.26 -24.52 17.95
N THR A 461 -15.10 -25.10 18.80
CA THR A 461 -16.33 -24.46 19.28
C THR A 461 -16.23 -24.26 20.78
N LEU A 462 -16.48 -23.03 21.24
CA LEU A 462 -16.41 -22.63 22.64
C LEU A 462 -17.77 -22.11 23.11
N LYS A 463 -18.21 -22.55 24.27
CA LYS A 463 -19.25 -21.84 25.02
C LYS A 463 -18.65 -20.63 25.71
N LYS A 464 -19.49 -19.65 26.01
CA LYS A 464 -19.10 -18.51 26.86
C LYS A 464 -18.53 -19.00 28.19
N GLY A 465 -17.35 -18.51 28.57
CA GLY A 465 -16.61 -18.93 29.76
C GLY A 465 -15.72 -20.18 29.57
N GLU A 466 -15.81 -20.86 28.42
CA GLU A 466 -15.07 -22.09 28.15
C GLU A 466 -13.63 -21.80 27.73
N THR A 467 -12.72 -22.71 28.08
CA THR A 467 -11.33 -22.73 27.61
C THR A 467 -11.03 -24.07 26.97
N VAL A 468 -10.43 -24.03 25.79
CA VAL A 468 -9.88 -25.20 25.09
C VAL A 468 -8.38 -25.01 24.93
N VAL A 469 -7.64 -26.10 25.00
CA VAL A 469 -6.21 -26.11 24.71
C VAL A 469 -6.00 -26.63 23.29
N VAL A 470 -5.29 -25.84 22.49
CA VAL A 470 -4.84 -26.19 21.14
C VAL A 470 -3.34 -26.46 21.19
N THR A 471 -2.88 -27.44 20.42
CA THR A 471 -1.46 -27.77 20.33
C THR A 471 -0.85 -27.13 19.10
N LEU A 472 0.11 -26.22 19.31
CA LEU A 472 0.96 -25.67 18.25
C LEU A 472 2.32 -26.39 18.27
N GLN A 473 2.70 -26.99 17.15
CA GLN A 473 4.04 -27.52 16.94
C GLN A 473 4.85 -26.60 16.03
N VAL A 474 6.08 -26.32 16.42
CA VAL A 474 7.06 -25.59 15.60
C VAL A 474 8.19 -26.55 15.23
N ILE A 475 8.41 -26.72 13.92
CA ILE A 475 9.33 -27.70 13.36
C ILE A 475 10.41 -26.96 12.59
N LYS A 476 11.64 -26.97 13.11
CA LYS A 476 12.79 -26.38 12.44
C LYS A 476 13.07 -27.09 11.11
N THR A 477 13.33 -26.33 10.06
CA THR A 477 13.77 -26.85 8.76
C THR A 477 15.22 -27.35 8.89
N PRO A 478 15.52 -28.64 8.60
CA PRO A 478 16.83 -29.23 8.88
C PRO A 478 18.03 -28.55 8.20
N SER A 479 17.82 -27.94 7.04
CA SER A 479 18.86 -27.24 6.27
C SER A 479 19.08 -25.80 6.69
N GLN A 480 18.24 -25.25 7.57
CA GLN A 480 18.26 -23.83 7.93
C GLN A 480 18.96 -23.60 9.28
N HIS A 481 19.93 -22.68 9.26
CA HIS A 481 20.65 -22.27 10.46
C HIS A 481 19.88 -21.15 11.18
N ILE A 482 18.92 -21.53 12.01
CA ILE A 482 18.25 -20.57 12.90
C ILE A 482 19.09 -20.43 14.19
N MET A 483 19.63 -19.23 14.42
CA MET A 483 20.30 -18.88 15.68
C MET A 483 19.44 -18.01 16.60
N GLN A 484 18.45 -17.33 16.05
CA GLN A 484 17.53 -16.46 16.78
C GLN A 484 16.48 -17.29 17.55
N PRO A 485 16.00 -16.83 18.71
CA PRO A 485 14.86 -17.44 19.38
C PRO A 485 13.58 -17.25 18.57
N ILE A 486 12.67 -18.21 18.66
CA ILE A 486 11.33 -18.13 18.08
C ILE A 486 10.35 -17.71 19.18
N ASN A 487 9.54 -16.69 18.92
CA ASN A 487 8.45 -16.25 19.79
C ASN A 487 7.12 -16.79 19.26
N VAL A 488 6.15 -17.02 20.15
CA VAL A 488 4.82 -17.46 19.71
C VAL A 488 4.06 -16.26 19.15
N ASN A 489 3.55 -16.41 17.94
CA ASN A 489 2.73 -15.42 17.28
C ASN A 489 1.25 -15.76 17.48
N TYR A 490 0.43 -14.77 17.83
CA TYR A 490 -1.01 -14.94 17.86
C TYR A 490 -1.77 -13.63 17.70
N SER A 491 -2.92 -13.69 17.03
CA SER A 491 -3.87 -12.59 16.91
C SER A 491 -5.28 -13.14 16.66
N SER A 492 -6.30 -12.29 16.82
CA SER A 492 -7.71 -12.70 16.66
C SER A 492 -8.52 -11.61 15.97
N THR A 493 -9.52 -12.04 15.18
CA THR A 493 -10.51 -11.13 14.59
C THR A 493 -11.64 -10.74 15.53
N SER A 494 -11.73 -11.40 16.69
CA SER A 494 -12.68 -11.07 17.76
C SER A 494 -12.40 -9.70 18.36
N THR A 495 -13.38 -9.15 19.08
CA THR A 495 -13.07 -8.01 19.96
C THR A 495 -12.11 -8.47 21.06
N PHE A 496 -11.29 -7.54 21.58
CA PHE A 496 -10.24 -7.85 22.56
C PHE A 496 -10.78 -8.54 23.84
N SER A 497 -12.07 -8.37 24.15
CA SER A 497 -12.71 -8.98 25.32
C SER A 497 -13.33 -10.35 25.06
N ASP A 498 -13.51 -10.76 23.81
CA ASP A 498 -14.29 -11.98 23.49
C ASP A 498 -13.43 -13.24 23.51
N ILE A 499 -12.25 -13.20 22.90
CA ILE A 499 -11.29 -14.31 22.89
C ILE A 499 -9.98 -13.85 23.54
N THR A 500 -9.52 -14.61 24.52
CA THR A 500 -8.17 -14.48 25.09
C THR A 500 -7.34 -15.68 24.67
N ILE A 501 -6.11 -15.43 24.22
CA ILE A 501 -5.16 -16.45 23.79
C ILE A 501 -3.95 -16.39 24.72
N LYS A 502 -3.55 -17.53 25.28
CA LYS A 502 -2.44 -17.62 26.23
C LYS A 502 -1.58 -18.86 25.94
N PRO A 503 -0.41 -18.70 25.30
CA PRO A 503 0.53 -19.80 25.14
C PRO A 503 1.21 -20.15 26.47
N GLU A 504 1.45 -21.43 26.71
CA GLU A 504 2.19 -21.95 27.87
C GLU A 504 3.66 -21.50 27.86
N LEU A 505 4.24 -21.46 26.66
CA LEU A 505 5.61 -21.06 26.41
C LEU A 505 5.60 -19.88 25.44
N ASN A 506 6.32 -18.82 25.79
CA ASN A 506 6.64 -17.74 24.87
C ASN A 506 8.17 -17.57 24.86
N ASN A 507 8.76 -17.46 23.67
CA ASN A 507 10.20 -17.47 23.42
C ASN A 507 10.88 -18.82 23.70
N PHE A 508 11.50 -19.41 22.67
CA PHE A 508 12.26 -20.65 22.79
C PHE A 508 13.36 -20.75 21.74
N SER A 509 14.39 -21.53 22.04
CA SER A 509 15.47 -21.78 21.08
C SER A 509 15.05 -22.86 20.08
N PRO A 510 15.30 -22.66 18.78
CA PRO A 510 15.01 -23.66 17.75
C PRO A 510 15.81 -24.94 17.99
N SER A 511 15.17 -26.09 17.80
CA SER A 511 15.71 -27.42 18.07
C SER A 511 15.40 -28.37 16.90
N ASP A 512 16.22 -29.42 16.73
CA ASP A 512 15.98 -30.44 15.70
C ASP A 512 14.80 -31.37 16.07
N VAL A 513 14.37 -31.35 17.34
CA VAL A 513 13.12 -31.95 17.80
C VAL A 513 12.01 -30.89 17.74
N PRO A 514 10.82 -31.22 17.20
CA PRO A 514 9.67 -30.31 17.21
C PRO A 514 9.39 -29.74 18.60
N THR A 515 9.19 -28.43 18.68
CA THR A 515 8.76 -27.76 19.92
C THR A 515 7.24 -27.78 19.96
N THR A 516 6.68 -28.44 20.97
CA THR A 516 5.24 -28.50 21.21
C THR A 516 4.84 -27.46 22.24
N ILE A 517 3.81 -26.67 21.94
CA ILE A 517 3.34 -25.55 22.74
C ILE A 517 1.83 -25.70 22.95
N SER A 518 1.42 -25.75 24.21
CA SER A 518 0.00 -25.70 24.58
C SER A 518 -0.48 -24.25 24.50
N VAL A 519 -1.57 -23.98 23.79
CA VAL A 519 -2.17 -22.66 23.67
C VAL A 519 -3.59 -22.69 24.23
N GLU A 520 -3.81 -22.00 25.36
CA GLU A 520 -5.14 -21.83 25.94
C GLU A 520 -5.90 -20.78 25.14
N ILE A 521 -7.07 -21.15 24.61
CA ILE A 521 -8.02 -20.25 23.96
C ILE A 521 -9.30 -20.21 24.78
N THR A 522 -9.60 -19.04 25.34
CA THR A 522 -10.74 -18.82 26.23
C THR A 522 -11.75 -17.90 25.58
N ALA A 523 -13.03 -18.31 25.53
CA ALA A 523 -14.14 -17.42 25.24
C ALA A 523 -14.63 -16.75 26.53
N SER A 524 -14.75 -15.43 26.54
CA SER A 524 -15.26 -14.68 27.68
C SER A 524 -16.71 -15.03 28.01
N GLU A 525 -17.09 -14.92 29.28
CA GLU A 525 -18.49 -15.06 29.76
C GLU A 525 -19.45 -14.07 29.08
N HIS A 526 -18.92 -12.93 28.61
CA HIS A 526 -19.67 -11.89 27.93
C HIS A 526 -19.41 -11.85 26.43
N ALA A 527 -18.75 -12.86 25.88
CA ALA A 527 -18.42 -12.91 24.47
C ALA A 527 -19.67 -12.86 23.59
N LEU A 528 -19.58 -12.12 22.48
CA LEU A 528 -20.56 -12.19 21.42
C LEU A 528 -20.45 -13.55 20.73
N SER A 529 -21.60 -14.16 20.44
CA SER A 529 -21.63 -15.41 19.66
C SER A 529 -21.29 -15.08 18.21
N GLY A 530 -20.52 -15.94 17.55
CA GLY A 530 -20.04 -15.70 16.20
C GLY A 530 -18.83 -16.57 15.85
N THR A 531 -18.41 -16.47 14.60
CA THR A 531 -17.25 -17.19 14.08
C THR A 531 -16.09 -16.22 13.90
N HIS A 532 -14.94 -16.57 14.47
CA HIS A 532 -13.73 -15.77 14.46
C HIS A 532 -12.57 -16.57 13.85
N LYS A 533 -11.62 -15.83 13.28
CA LYS A 533 -10.34 -16.38 12.85
C LYS A 533 -9.32 -16.06 13.93
N VAL A 534 -8.60 -17.08 14.38
CA VAL A 534 -7.47 -16.94 15.29
C VAL A 534 -6.21 -17.34 14.53
N LEU A 535 -5.27 -16.41 14.44
CA LEU A 535 -3.96 -16.63 13.84
C LEU A 535 -3.03 -17.20 14.92
N LEU A 536 -2.36 -18.32 14.65
CA LEU A 536 -1.36 -18.91 15.54
C LEU A 536 -0.10 -19.26 14.75
N GLY A 537 1.07 -19.06 15.36
CA GLY A 537 2.32 -19.34 14.68
C GLY A 537 3.56 -19.05 15.51
N GLY A 538 4.67 -18.83 14.81
CA GLY A 538 5.93 -18.41 15.40
C GLY A 538 6.56 -17.29 14.60
N TYR A 539 7.38 -16.46 15.24
CA TYR A 539 8.16 -15.43 14.57
C TYR A 539 9.58 -15.31 15.12
N THR A 540 10.51 -14.97 14.25
CA THR A 540 11.87 -14.48 14.56
C THR A 540 11.97 -13.00 14.18
N ASP A 541 13.16 -12.40 14.24
CA ASP A 541 13.32 -11.00 13.88
C ASP A 541 13.05 -10.77 12.38
N ASP A 542 13.37 -11.77 11.55
CA ASP A 542 13.31 -11.67 10.08
C ASP A 542 11.98 -12.13 9.46
N ILE A 543 11.24 -13.00 10.14
CA ILE A 543 10.06 -13.64 9.54
C ILE A 543 9.04 -14.11 10.58
N ALA A 544 7.75 -14.02 10.24
CA ALA A 544 6.64 -14.64 10.96
C ALA A 544 5.95 -15.68 10.07
N ILE A 545 5.61 -16.84 10.64
CA ILE A 545 4.89 -17.92 9.95
C ILE A 545 3.73 -18.35 10.83
N SER A 546 2.52 -18.20 10.29
CA SER A 546 1.29 -18.42 11.02
C SER A 546 0.23 -19.12 10.16
N GLN A 547 -0.75 -19.70 10.83
CA GLN A 547 -1.90 -20.35 10.22
C GLN A 547 -3.16 -19.99 11.00
N PHE A 548 -4.27 -19.82 10.28
CA PHE A 548 -5.55 -19.55 10.90
C PHE A 548 -6.24 -20.85 11.34
N ILE A 549 -6.91 -20.75 12.49
CA ILE A 549 -7.96 -21.68 12.91
C ILE A 549 -9.28 -20.93 13.06
N ILE A 550 -10.38 -21.66 12.93
CA ILE A 550 -11.73 -21.15 13.13
C ILE A 550 -12.13 -21.35 14.60
N VAL A 551 -12.62 -20.29 15.24
CA VAL A 551 -13.15 -20.34 16.60
C VAL A 551 -14.61 -19.88 16.56
N THR A 552 -15.53 -20.80 16.86
CA THR A 552 -16.96 -20.51 16.90
C THR A 552 -17.43 -20.39 18.35
N ILE A 553 -17.94 -19.22 18.74
CA ILE A 553 -18.51 -18.98 20.07
C ILE A 553 -20.02 -19.20 20.03
N VAL A 554 -20.52 -20.10 20.88
CA VAL A 554 -21.95 -20.45 20.99
C VAL A 554 -22.59 -19.99 22.29
#